data_AF-A0A6F9CRF0-F1
#
_entry.id   AF-A0A6F9CRF0-F1
#
_cell.length_a   1.000
_cell.length_b   1.000
_cell.length_c   1.000
_cell.angle_alpha   90.00
_cell.angle_beta   90.00
_cell.angle_gamma   90.00
#
_symmetry.space_group_name_H-M   'P 1'
#
loop_
_entity.id
_entity.type
_entity.pdbx_description
1 polymer ?
#
loop_
_entity_poly.entity_id
_entity_poly.type
_entity_poly.pdbx_seq_one_letter_code
_entity_poly.pdbx_strand_id
1 'polypeptide(L)'
;MDSWVRFSAQSQAKERVFRAAQYACTLLGYTLQKGGAGIERLKMVKQLEAHMSLTRKLMRLGNSAEAVEAAKRAMHLSDSVLRLCLTVAHLNKAMYFACDNVLWAGKAGLLPKLDQDKWSQRSFRYYLFALILNLTRDAYEIRLLMEREARSSHGGSNATWTFPPSSPSPENGDLSHPHPSSSSFPAAILPLLSERLGRQFHLLGMVLRSNPPLLLDLLKNACDVFIPLDRLGIYPTGQGFVGACGLASSVLSILTIVHPWLKLKP
;
A
#
# COMPACT_ATOMS: atom_id res chain seq x y z
N MET A 1 26.75 -15.68 -0.20
CA MET A 1 26.21 -16.43 -1.36
C MET A 1 24.85 -17.04 -1.05
N ASP A 2 24.63 -17.60 0.15
CA ASP A 2 23.39 -18.29 0.53
C ASP A 2 22.11 -17.45 0.41
N SER A 3 22.14 -16.17 0.78
CA SER A 3 20.98 -15.28 0.64
C SER A 3 20.54 -15.09 -0.81
N TRP A 4 21.51 -15.00 -1.74
CA TRP A 4 21.25 -14.91 -3.17
C TRP A 4 20.72 -16.23 -3.75
N VAL A 5 21.27 -17.36 -3.29
CA VAL A 5 20.78 -18.70 -3.69
C VAL A 5 19.34 -18.91 -3.21
N ARG A 6 19.02 -18.58 -1.96
CA ARG A 6 17.64 -18.65 -1.43
C ARG A 6 16.68 -17.71 -2.16
N PHE A 7 17.12 -16.48 -2.45
CA PHE A 7 16.33 -15.53 -3.23
C PHE A 7 16.05 -16.07 -4.63
N SER A 8 17.09 -16.50 -5.34
CA SER A 8 16.95 -17.03 -6.71
C SER A 8 16.26 -18.39 -6.77
N ALA A 9 16.16 -19.15 -5.69
CA ALA A 9 15.34 -20.36 -5.62
C ALA A 9 13.84 -20.06 -5.59
N GLN A 10 13.43 -18.88 -5.12
CA GLN A 10 12.02 -18.52 -4.99
C GLN A 10 11.43 -18.03 -6.31
N SER A 11 10.38 -18.70 -6.79
CA SER A 11 9.63 -18.27 -7.99
C SER A 11 9.09 -16.84 -7.86
N GLN A 12 8.58 -16.49 -6.67
CA GLN A 12 8.08 -15.15 -6.35
C GLN A 12 9.17 -14.08 -6.47
N ALA A 13 10.40 -14.37 -6.03
CA ALA A 13 11.52 -13.43 -6.14
C ALA A 13 11.86 -13.14 -7.61
N LYS A 14 11.94 -14.19 -8.44
CA LYS A 14 12.14 -14.05 -9.88
C LYS A 14 11.04 -13.20 -10.52
N GLU A 15 9.76 -13.43 -10.17
CA GLU A 15 8.65 -12.62 -10.68
C GLU A 15 8.81 -11.13 -10.34
N ARG A 16 9.28 -10.78 -9.14
CA ARG A 16 9.52 -9.37 -8.77
C ARG A 16 10.67 -8.76 -9.55
N VAL A 17 11.74 -9.52 -9.82
CA VAL A 17 12.85 -9.05 -10.68
C VAL A 17 12.35 -8.79 -12.09
N PHE A 18 11.58 -9.71 -12.68
CA PHE A 18 10.98 -9.50 -13.99
C PHE A 18 9.98 -8.32 -13.99
N ARG A 19 9.26 -8.09 -12.88
CA ARG A 19 8.40 -6.89 -12.72
C ARG A 19 9.22 -5.61 -12.76
N ALA A 20 10.32 -5.55 -12.01
CA ALA A 20 11.22 -4.41 -12.02
C ALA A 20 11.80 -4.18 -13.42
N ALA A 21 12.28 -5.23 -14.08
CA ALA A 21 12.81 -5.15 -15.45
C ALA A 21 11.76 -4.66 -16.45
N GLN A 22 10.52 -5.15 -16.36
CA GLN A 22 9.43 -4.69 -17.22
C GLN A 22 9.19 -3.18 -17.05
N TYR A 23 9.00 -2.71 -15.81
CA TYR A 23 8.71 -1.29 -15.58
C TYR A 23 9.92 -0.37 -15.83
N ALA A 24 11.14 -0.88 -15.66
CA ALA A 24 12.35 -0.21 -16.11
C ALA A 24 12.35 -0.05 -17.64
N CYS A 25 11.93 -1.07 -18.40
CA CYS A 25 11.75 -0.96 -19.85
C CYS A 25 10.63 0.03 -20.21
N THR A 26 9.52 0.05 -19.48
CA THR A 26 8.44 1.04 -19.68
C THR A 26 8.97 2.47 -19.50
N LEU A 27 9.73 2.71 -18.43
CA LEU A 27 10.30 4.02 -18.14
C LEU A 27 11.38 4.42 -19.16
N LEU A 28 12.25 3.48 -19.53
CA LEU A 28 13.27 3.69 -20.57
C LEU A 28 12.63 3.97 -21.94
N GLY A 29 11.56 3.27 -22.30
CA GLY A 29 10.81 3.53 -23.53
C GLY A 29 10.24 4.94 -23.55
N TYR A 30 9.71 5.42 -22.43
CA TYR A 30 9.22 6.79 -22.29
C TYR A 30 10.33 7.84 -22.41
N THR A 31 11.48 7.64 -21.75
CA THR A 31 12.60 8.59 -21.83
C THR A 31 13.22 8.64 -23.22
N LEU A 32 13.35 7.48 -23.88
CA LEU A 32 13.82 7.40 -25.27
C LEU A 32 12.86 8.08 -26.25
N GLN A 33 11.55 7.89 -26.09
CA GLN A 33 10.54 8.56 -26.91
C GLN A 33 10.62 10.09 -26.74
N LYS A 34 10.74 10.58 -25.50
CA LYS A 34 10.85 12.01 -25.22
C LYS A 34 12.17 12.61 -25.71
N GLY A 35 13.25 11.82 -25.69
CA GLY A 35 14.58 12.21 -26.17
C GLY A 35 14.76 12.09 -27.69
N GLY A 36 13.72 11.77 -28.46
CA GLY A 36 13.79 11.67 -29.92
C GLY A 36 14.62 10.47 -30.42
N ALA A 37 14.75 9.40 -29.62
CA ALA A 37 15.54 8.24 -30.01
C ALA A 37 14.95 7.51 -31.24
N GLY A 38 15.83 6.93 -32.05
CA GLY A 38 15.45 6.19 -33.25
C GLY A 38 14.42 5.07 -32.99
N ILE A 39 13.49 4.92 -33.92
CA ILE A 39 12.34 3.99 -33.86
C ILE A 39 12.78 2.54 -33.57
N GLU A 40 13.94 2.12 -34.06
CA GLU A 40 14.49 0.79 -33.83
C GLU A 40 14.76 0.51 -32.34
N ARG A 41 15.41 1.45 -31.63
CA ARG A 41 15.67 1.34 -30.19
C ARG A 41 14.37 1.27 -29.39
N LEU A 42 13.38 2.06 -29.78
CA LEU A 42 12.07 2.04 -29.15
C LEU A 42 11.37 0.68 -29.35
N LYS A 43 11.42 0.12 -30.56
CA LYS A 43 10.88 -1.23 -30.85
C LYS A 43 11.57 -2.30 -30.02
N MET A 44 12.89 -2.28 -29.94
CA MET A 44 13.67 -3.23 -29.12
C MET A 44 13.26 -3.18 -27.65
N VAL A 45 13.16 -1.98 -27.06
CA VAL A 45 12.74 -1.81 -25.66
C VAL A 45 11.30 -2.29 -25.45
N LYS A 46 10.39 -2.03 -26.39
CA LYS A 46 8.99 -2.51 -26.32
C LYS A 46 8.89 -4.03 -26.45
N GLN A 47 9.70 -4.65 -27.29
CA GLN A 47 9.78 -6.11 -27.37
C GLN A 47 10.31 -6.71 -26.06
N LEU A 48 11.35 -6.11 -25.48
CA LEU A 48 11.88 -6.53 -24.19
C LEU A 48 10.82 -6.40 -23.08
N GLU A 49 10.11 -5.26 -23.01
CA GLU A 49 8.99 -5.04 -22.09
C GLU A 49 7.93 -6.15 -22.23
N ALA A 50 7.59 -6.51 -23.48
CA ALA A 50 6.60 -7.55 -23.77
C ALA A 50 7.07 -8.94 -23.32
N HIS A 51 8.33 -9.31 -23.57
CA HIS A 51 8.91 -10.57 -23.09
C HIS A 51 8.93 -10.64 -21.56
N MET A 52 9.38 -9.58 -20.90
CA MET A 52 9.37 -9.51 -19.43
C MET A 52 7.94 -9.66 -18.89
N SER A 53 6.96 -9.00 -19.52
CA SER A 53 5.55 -9.13 -19.14
C SER A 53 5.05 -10.56 -19.30
N LEU A 54 5.32 -11.23 -20.43
CA LEU A 54 4.86 -12.59 -20.69
C LEU A 54 5.47 -13.59 -19.72
N THR A 55 6.79 -13.50 -19.46
CA THR A 55 7.49 -14.33 -18.48
C THR A 55 6.91 -14.16 -17.07
N ARG A 56 6.54 -12.95 -16.67
CA ARG A 56 5.90 -12.74 -15.37
C ARG A 56 4.56 -13.43 -15.24
N LYS A 57 3.72 -13.34 -16.28
CA LYS A 57 2.42 -14.02 -16.27
C LYS A 57 2.58 -15.52 -16.16
N LEU A 58 3.56 -16.09 -16.88
CA LEU A 58 3.94 -17.50 -16.77
C LEU A 58 4.34 -17.86 -15.33
N MET A 59 5.20 -17.07 -14.70
CA MET A 59 5.68 -17.31 -13.34
C MET A 59 4.58 -17.19 -12.26
N ARG A 60 3.41 -16.63 -12.61
CA ARG A 60 2.25 -16.47 -11.72
C ARG A 60 1.20 -17.56 -11.90
N LEU A 61 1.39 -18.49 -12.83
CA LEU A 61 0.53 -19.66 -12.92
C LEU A 61 0.50 -20.36 -11.55
N GLY A 62 -0.70 -20.64 -11.06
CA GLY A 62 -0.91 -21.20 -9.70
C GLY A 62 -1.13 -20.16 -8.59
N ASN A 63 -0.76 -18.89 -8.78
CA ASN A 63 -0.99 -17.85 -7.76
C ASN A 63 -2.48 -17.60 -7.46
N SER A 64 -3.39 -17.96 -8.37
CA SER A 64 -4.82 -17.92 -8.09
C SER A 64 -5.21 -18.88 -6.95
N ALA A 65 -4.64 -20.09 -6.92
CA ALA A 65 -4.88 -21.06 -5.85
C ALA A 65 -4.24 -20.59 -4.52
N GLU A 66 -3.01 -20.06 -4.57
CA GLU A 66 -2.37 -19.45 -3.40
C GLU A 66 -3.22 -18.30 -2.83
N ALA A 67 -3.83 -17.48 -3.69
CA ALA A 67 -4.69 -16.38 -3.28
C ALA A 67 -6.00 -16.87 -2.64
N VAL A 68 -6.61 -17.95 -3.15
CA VAL A 68 -7.79 -18.57 -2.52
C VAL A 68 -7.44 -19.14 -1.14
N GLU A 69 -6.31 -19.83 -1.04
CA GLU A 69 -5.83 -20.35 0.24
C GLU A 69 -5.54 -19.22 1.25
N ALA A 70 -4.96 -18.11 0.79
CA ALA A 70 -4.78 -16.92 1.62
C ALA A 70 -6.13 -16.29 2.05
N ALA A 71 -7.14 -16.28 1.17
CA ALA A 71 -8.49 -15.83 1.52
C ALA A 71 -9.11 -16.72 2.61
N LYS A 72 -8.96 -18.04 2.52
CA LYS A 72 -9.42 -19.02 3.51
C LYS A 72 -8.76 -18.78 4.88
N ARG A 73 -7.45 -18.53 4.90
CA ARG A 73 -6.75 -18.16 6.15
C ARG A 73 -7.26 -16.84 6.71
N ALA A 74 -7.49 -15.86 5.84
CA ALA A 74 -7.98 -14.55 6.25
C ALA A 74 -9.35 -14.62 6.96
N MET A 75 -10.21 -15.58 6.61
CA MET A 75 -11.52 -15.77 7.25
C MET A 75 -11.45 -16.09 8.75
N HIS A 76 -10.30 -16.59 9.23
CA HIS A 76 -10.11 -17.00 10.61
C HIS A 76 -9.52 -15.88 11.49
N LEU A 77 -9.27 -14.68 10.95
CA LEU A 77 -8.80 -13.55 11.77
C LEU A 77 -9.86 -13.09 12.77
N SER A 78 -9.45 -12.68 13.96
CA SER A 78 -10.36 -12.22 15.02
C SER A 78 -11.02 -10.88 14.69
N ASP A 79 -10.26 -9.91 14.19
CA ASP A 79 -10.75 -8.58 13.82
C ASP A 79 -11.65 -8.64 12.58
N SER A 80 -12.90 -8.21 12.73
CA SER A 80 -13.93 -8.26 11.68
C SER A 80 -13.61 -7.39 10.46
N VAL A 81 -13.02 -6.21 10.65
CA VAL A 81 -12.69 -5.28 9.57
C VAL A 81 -11.51 -5.83 8.78
N LEU A 82 -10.48 -6.28 9.50
CA LEU A 82 -9.29 -6.87 8.90
C LEU A 82 -9.63 -8.16 8.13
N ARG A 83 -10.46 -9.04 8.73
CA ARG A 83 -11.00 -10.24 8.10
C ARG A 83 -11.69 -9.91 6.77
N LEU A 84 -12.64 -8.98 6.79
CA LEU A 84 -13.38 -8.60 5.59
C LEU A 84 -12.44 -8.04 4.50
N CYS A 85 -11.60 -7.06 4.85
CA CYS A 85 -10.70 -6.42 3.90
C CYS A 85 -9.75 -7.43 3.27
N LEU A 86 -9.09 -8.28 4.07
CA LEU A 86 -8.13 -9.25 3.58
C LEU A 86 -8.78 -10.38 2.78
N THR A 87 -9.89 -10.96 3.25
CA THR A 87 -10.59 -12.02 2.53
C THR A 87 -11.03 -11.53 1.16
N VAL A 88 -11.70 -10.36 1.08
CA VAL A 88 -12.16 -9.82 -0.20
C VAL A 88 -10.98 -9.38 -1.08
N ALA A 89 -9.89 -8.85 -0.50
CA ALA A 89 -8.69 -8.52 -1.26
C ALA A 89 -8.04 -9.75 -1.89
N HIS A 90 -7.95 -10.86 -1.14
CA HIS A 90 -7.38 -12.12 -1.63
C HIS A 90 -8.26 -12.79 -2.69
N LEU A 91 -9.59 -12.73 -2.57
CA LEU A 91 -10.50 -13.21 -3.61
C LEU A 91 -10.36 -12.39 -4.90
N ASN A 92 -10.26 -11.07 -4.80
CA ASN A 92 -9.99 -10.21 -5.96
C ASN A 92 -8.61 -10.51 -6.59
N LYS A 93 -7.57 -10.78 -5.77
CA LYS A 93 -6.27 -11.25 -6.27
C LYS A 93 -6.37 -12.59 -7.00
N ALA A 94 -7.19 -13.52 -6.50
CA ALA A 94 -7.42 -14.80 -7.17
C ALA A 94 -8.04 -14.61 -8.56
N MET A 95 -9.07 -13.77 -8.65
CA MET A 95 -9.72 -13.41 -9.93
C MET A 95 -8.78 -12.68 -10.88
N TYR A 96 -7.95 -11.76 -10.35
CA TYR A 96 -6.90 -11.08 -11.10
C TYR A 96 -5.93 -12.08 -11.75
N PHE A 97 -5.37 -13.01 -10.96
CA PHE A 97 -4.45 -14.02 -11.46
C PHE A 97 -5.11 -15.00 -12.43
N ALA A 98 -6.37 -15.38 -12.20
CA ALA A 98 -7.12 -16.19 -13.15
C ALA A 98 -7.24 -15.51 -14.52
N CYS A 99 -7.55 -14.20 -14.54
CA CYS A 99 -7.55 -13.42 -15.78
C CYS A 99 -6.14 -13.33 -16.39
N ASP A 100 -5.09 -13.19 -15.57
CA ASP A 100 -3.70 -13.12 -16.03
C ASP A 100 -3.27 -14.42 -16.74
N ASN A 101 -3.71 -15.58 -16.21
CA ASN A 101 -3.47 -16.90 -16.81
C ASN A 101 -4.18 -17.03 -18.17
N VAL A 102 -5.43 -16.56 -18.27
CA VAL A 102 -6.19 -16.54 -19.53
C VAL A 102 -5.51 -15.65 -20.57
N LEU A 103 -5.05 -14.45 -20.17
CA LEU A 103 -4.31 -13.54 -21.05
C LEU A 103 -2.98 -14.15 -21.52
N TRP A 104 -2.25 -14.83 -20.63
CA TRP A 104 -1.05 -15.57 -20.99
C TRP A 104 -1.35 -16.67 -22.01
N ALA A 105 -2.38 -17.49 -21.78
CA ALA A 105 -2.77 -18.55 -22.69
C ALA A 105 -3.15 -18.01 -24.08
N GLY A 106 -3.85 -16.87 -24.14
CA GLY A 106 -4.13 -16.19 -25.42
C GLY A 106 -2.86 -15.72 -26.13
N LYS A 107 -1.88 -15.16 -25.40
CA LYS A 107 -0.60 -14.72 -26.00
C LYS A 107 0.32 -15.87 -26.40
N ALA A 108 0.18 -17.03 -25.75
CA ALA A 108 0.89 -18.26 -26.10
C ALA A 108 0.29 -18.98 -27.32
N GLY A 109 -0.85 -18.50 -27.86
CA GLY A 109 -1.53 -19.11 -28.99
C GLY A 109 -2.51 -20.23 -28.63
N LEU A 110 -2.71 -20.53 -27.34
CA LEU A 110 -3.65 -21.56 -26.89
C LEU A 110 -5.12 -21.13 -27.05
N LEU A 111 -5.38 -19.82 -26.98
CA LEU A 111 -6.72 -19.24 -27.15
C LEU A 111 -6.68 -18.12 -28.21
N PRO A 112 -6.63 -18.46 -29.51
CA PRO A 112 -6.40 -17.48 -30.58
C PRO A 112 -7.57 -16.50 -30.79
N LYS A 113 -8.79 -16.85 -30.36
CA LYS A 113 -9.99 -15.98 -30.44
C LYS A 113 -10.23 -15.16 -29.17
N LEU A 114 -9.27 -15.15 -28.24
CA LEU A 114 -9.43 -14.44 -26.97
C LEU A 114 -9.37 -12.93 -27.17
N ASP A 115 -10.38 -12.23 -26.66
CA ASP A 115 -10.38 -10.78 -26.57
C ASP A 115 -9.42 -10.30 -25.46
N GLN A 116 -8.17 -10.06 -25.84
CA GLN A 116 -7.11 -9.65 -24.92
C GLN A 116 -7.46 -8.37 -24.16
N ASP A 117 -8.13 -7.42 -24.80
CA ASP A 117 -8.44 -6.13 -24.21
C ASP A 117 -9.54 -6.24 -23.15
N LYS A 118 -10.62 -7.00 -23.43
CA LYS A 118 -11.68 -7.24 -22.43
C LYS A 118 -11.15 -7.95 -21.19
N TRP A 119 -10.34 -9.00 -21.38
CA TRP A 119 -9.76 -9.76 -20.27
C TRP A 119 -8.73 -8.93 -19.50
N SER A 120 -7.97 -8.07 -20.19
CA SER A 120 -7.03 -7.12 -19.60
C SER A 120 -7.76 -6.09 -18.74
N GLN A 121 -8.82 -5.46 -19.26
CA GLN A 121 -9.64 -4.52 -18.48
C GLN A 121 -10.23 -5.18 -17.24
N ARG A 122 -10.79 -6.39 -17.37
CA ARG A 122 -11.36 -7.12 -16.23
C ARG A 122 -10.29 -7.43 -15.18
N SER A 123 -9.11 -7.88 -15.61
CA SER A 123 -7.96 -8.11 -14.73
C SER A 123 -7.59 -6.84 -13.95
N PHE A 124 -7.46 -5.69 -14.64
CA PHE A 124 -7.13 -4.42 -13.97
C PHE A 124 -8.20 -3.94 -12.99
N ARG A 125 -9.49 -4.21 -13.24
CA ARG A 125 -10.57 -3.90 -12.27
C ARG A 125 -10.40 -4.71 -10.98
N TYR A 126 -10.21 -6.02 -11.07
CA TYR A 126 -9.96 -6.85 -9.89
C TYR A 126 -8.68 -6.45 -9.15
N TYR A 127 -7.63 -6.08 -9.90
CA TYR A 127 -6.41 -5.59 -9.29
C TYR A 127 -6.62 -4.27 -8.52
N LEU A 128 -7.37 -3.33 -9.09
CA LEU A 128 -7.72 -2.07 -8.44
C LEU A 128 -8.53 -2.32 -7.16
N PHE A 129 -9.57 -3.15 -7.21
CA PHE A 129 -10.35 -3.49 -6.01
C PHE A 129 -9.48 -4.11 -4.91
N ALA A 130 -8.60 -5.05 -5.28
CA ALA A 130 -7.66 -5.63 -4.31
C ALA A 130 -6.71 -4.60 -3.70
N LEU A 131 -6.27 -3.59 -4.46
CA LEU A 131 -5.39 -2.52 -3.96
C LEU A 131 -6.14 -1.58 -3.02
N ILE A 132 -7.36 -1.18 -3.37
CA ILE A 132 -8.20 -0.34 -2.50
C ILE A 132 -8.43 -1.03 -1.15
N LEU A 133 -8.74 -2.34 -1.16
CA LEU A 133 -8.94 -3.10 0.07
C LEU A 133 -7.66 -3.24 0.90
N ASN A 134 -6.49 -3.47 0.28
CA ASN A 134 -5.22 -3.47 1.03
C ASN A 134 -4.92 -2.08 1.61
N LEU A 135 -5.11 -0.99 0.85
CA LEU A 135 -4.92 0.37 1.35
C LEU A 135 -5.88 0.72 2.50
N THR A 136 -7.14 0.26 2.41
CA THR A 136 -8.13 0.41 3.48
C THR A 136 -7.67 -0.31 4.75
N ARG A 137 -7.14 -1.52 4.58
CA ARG A 137 -6.54 -2.31 5.65
C ARG A 137 -5.34 -1.61 6.28
N ASP A 138 -4.41 -1.11 5.46
CA ASP A 138 -3.22 -0.40 5.93
C ASP A 138 -3.63 0.85 6.72
N ALA A 139 -4.61 1.62 6.21
CA ALA A 139 -5.13 2.80 6.90
C ALA A 139 -5.82 2.45 8.23
N TYR A 140 -6.54 1.33 8.29
CA TYR A 140 -7.17 0.84 9.51
C TYR A 140 -6.12 0.45 10.58
N GLU A 141 -5.08 -0.31 10.20
CA GLU A 141 -3.98 -0.65 11.10
C GLU A 141 -3.25 0.59 11.61
N ILE A 142 -2.98 1.57 10.73
CA ILE A 142 -2.37 2.85 11.11
C ILE A 142 -3.24 3.58 12.14
N ARG A 143 -4.56 3.67 11.92
CA ARG A 143 -5.46 4.33 12.88
C ARG A 143 -5.46 3.62 14.23
N LEU A 144 -5.53 2.29 14.25
CA LEU A 144 -5.48 1.51 15.48
C LEU A 144 -4.19 1.74 16.27
N LEU A 145 -3.04 1.80 15.58
CA LEU A 145 -1.75 2.09 16.19
C LEU A 145 -1.65 3.53 16.70
N MET A 146 -2.15 4.52 15.93
CA MET A 146 -2.22 5.91 16.36
C MET A 146 -3.07 6.08 17.62
N GLU A 147 -4.20 5.37 17.73
CA GLU A 147 -5.04 5.41 18.94
C GLU A 147 -4.36 4.75 20.14
N ARG A 148 -3.60 3.68 19.94
CA ARG A 148 -2.82 3.03 21.01
C ARG A 148 -1.74 3.98 21.54
N GLU A 149 -1.01 4.65 20.65
CA GLU A 149 0.06 5.58 21.03
C GLU A 149 -0.46 6.89 21.62
N ALA A 150 -1.63 7.36 21.15
CA ALA A 150 -2.31 8.48 21.78
C ALA A 150 -2.71 8.12 23.22
N ARG A 151 -3.19 6.91 23.47
CA ARG A 151 -3.56 6.45 24.82
C ARG A 151 -2.35 6.28 25.75
N SER A 152 -1.22 5.75 25.27
CA SER A 152 0.02 5.64 26.07
C SER A 152 0.56 7.01 26.50
N SER A 153 0.56 7.99 25.59
CA SER A 153 0.98 9.36 25.91
C SER A 153 0.11 10.06 26.97
N HIS A 154 -1.19 9.72 27.07
CA HIS A 154 -2.07 10.29 28.11
C HIS A 154 -2.02 9.48 29.43
N GLY A 155 -1.64 8.19 29.39
CA GLY A 155 -1.50 7.34 30.58
C GLY A 155 -0.16 7.51 31.32
N GLY A 156 0.89 7.99 30.64
CA GLY A 156 2.22 8.20 31.23
C GLY A 156 2.35 9.42 32.15
N SER A 157 1.35 10.31 32.19
CA SER A 157 1.35 11.51 33.05
C SER A 157 0.77 11.28 34.45
N ASN A 158 0.30 10.06 34.76
CA ASN A 158 -0.22 9.68 36.08
C ASN A 158 0.75 8.75 36.86
N ALA A 159 2.05 8.81 36.57
CA ALA A 159 3.07 8.20 37.41
C ALA A 159 3.33 9.10 38.64
N THR A 160 2.57 8.84 39.70
CA THR A 160 2.99 8.88 41.11
C THR A 160 3.89 10.05 41.53
N TRP A 161 3.27 11.19 41.87
CA TRP A 161 3.76 12.01 42.97
C TRP A 161 2.89 11.74 44.20
N THR A 162 3.26 10.71 44.97
CA THR A 162 2.82 10.57 46.36
C THR A 162 3.48 11.69 47.17
N PHE A 163 2.73 12.75 47.46
CA PHE A 163 3.07 13.68 48.53
C PHE A 163 2.35 13.23 49.82
N PRO A 164 3.03 13.27 51.00
CA PRO A 164 2.46 12.82 52.27
C PRO A 164 1.44 13.83 52.83
N PRO A 165 0.57 13.41 53.79
CA PRO A 165 -0.56 14.20 54.22
C PRO A 165 -0.16 15.22 55.28
N SER A 166 -0.65 16.45 55.15
CA SER A 166 -0.75 17.39 56.26
C SER A 166 -2.05 18.21 56.15
N SER A 167 -2.76 18.22 57.27
CA SER A 167 -4.00 18.96 57.57
C SER A 167 -3.80 19.66 58.93
N PRO A 168 -4.67 20.58 59.42
CA PRO A 168 -5.71 21.40 58.77
C PRO A 168 -5.68 22.91 59.21
N SER A 169 -6.69 23.69 58.75
CA SER A 169 -7.29 24.93 59.34
C SER A 169 -6.95 26.29 58.67
N PRO A 170 -7.76 27.36 58.87
CA PRO A 170 -9.20 27.46 58.55
C PRO A 170 -9.58 28.80 57.84
N GLU A 171 -10.83 28.85 57.36
CA GLU A 171 -11.76 30.00 57.29
C GLU A 171 -11.60 31.22 56.34
N ASN A 172 -12.77 31.53 55.75
CA ASN A 172 -13.30 32.83 55.27
C ASN A 172 -12.65 33.42 54.00
N GLY A 173 -13.34 33.79 52.92
CA GLY A 173 -14.76 34.07 52.69
C GLY A 173 -14.79 35.36 51.85
N ASP A 174 -15.20 35.31 50.58
CA ASP A 174 -15.92 36.44 49.97
C ASP A 174 -16.54 36.08 48.61
N LEU A 175 -17.82 36.43 48.48
CA LEU A 175 -18.60 36.39 47.26
C LEU A 175 -18.38 37.70 46.48
N SER A 176 -18.17 37.61 45.16
CA SER A 176 -18.50 38.70 44.24
C SER A 176 -18.86 38.16 42.86
N HIS A 177 -19.98 38.67 42.36
CA HIS A 177 -20.78 38.23 41.21
C HIS A 177 -20.12 38.43 39.82
N PRO A 178 -20.67 37.78 38.77
CA PRO A 178 -20.06 37.66 37.45
C PRO A 178 -20.42 38.82 36.50
N HIS A 179 -19.46 39.26 35.69
CA HIS A 179 -19.71 40.07 34.50
C HIS A 179 -19.69 39.20 33.23
N PRO A 180 -20.75 39.20 32.41
CA PRO A 180 -20.75 38.51 31.13
C PRO A 180 -20.44 39.53 30.02
N SER A 181 -19.28 39.43 29.39
CA SER A 181 -19.06 40.17 28.15
C SER A 181 -18.07 39.49 27.22
N SER A 182 -18.62 39.17 26.04
CA SER A 182 -17.99 39.06 24.73
C SER A 182 -17.75 37.64 24.19
N SER A 183 -18.79 37.17 23.52
CA SER A 183 -18.77 36.18 22.45
C SER A 183 -17.64 36.47 21.45
N SER A 184 -16.58 35.68 21.51
CA SER A 184 -15.46 35.75 20.57
C SER A 184 -15.07 34.36 20.09
N PHE A 185 -15.82 33.81 19.14
CA PHE A 185 -15.31 32.80 18.21
C PHE A 185 -16.00 33.02 16.85
N PRO A 186 -15.27 33.02 15.71
CA PRO A 186 -14.44 31.88 15.30
C PRO A 186 -13.14 32.26 14.54
N ALA A 187 -12.23 33.06 15.10
CA ALA A 187 -10.90 33.27 14.49
C ALA A 187 -9.88 32.18 14.87
N ALA A 188 -10.14 31.43 15.95
CA ALA A 188 -9.24 30.41 16.50
C ALA A 188 -9.38 29.01 15.86
N ILE A 189 -10.31 28.81 14.92
CA ILE A 189 -10.59 27.49 14.34
C ILE A 189 -9.45 27.02 13.43
N LEU A 190 -8.90 27.92 12.61
CA LEU A 190 -7.77 27.63 11.71
C LEU A 190 -6.48 27.22 12.46
N PRO A 191 -5.99 27.98 13.47
CA PRO A 191 -4.79 27.59 14.22
C PRO A 191 -5.01 26.33 15.07
N LEU A 192 -6.21 26.10 15.60
CA LEU A 192 -6.53 24.87 16.33
C LEU A 192 -6.55 23.64 15.40
N LEU A 193 -7.09 23.79 14.19
CA LEU A 193 -7.09 22.73 13.18
C LEU A 193 -5.67 22.45 12.69
N SER A 194 -4.82 23.48 12.49
CA SER A 194 -3.43 23.28 12.06
C SER A 194 -2.60 22.58 13.14
N GLU A 195 -2.77 22.94 14.42
CA GLU A 195 -2.12 22.26 15.55
C GLU A 195 -2.59 20.79 15.68
N ARG A 196 -3.90 20.56 15.52
CA ARG A 196 -4.46 19.20 15.55
C ARG A 196 -3.97 18.34 14.38
N LEU A 197 -3.93 18.91 13.16
CA LEU A 197 -3.36 18.25 11.99
C LEU A 197 -1.87 17.98 12.20
N GLY A 198 -1.11 18.96 12.70
CA GLY A 198 0.32 18.83 12.99
C GLY A 198 0.61 17.68 13.95
N ARG A 199 -0.15 17.60 15.06
CA ARG A 199 -0.05 16.49 16.01
C ARG A 199 -0.42 15.14 15.38
N GLN A 200 -1.47 15.10 14.54
CA GLN A 200 -1.84 13.87 13.83
C GLN A 200 -0.80 13.43 12.80
N PHE A 201 -0.20 14.34 12.03
CA PHE A 201 0.88 14.03 11.10
C PHE A 201 2.14 13.57 11.84
N HIS A 202 2.46 14.15 12.99
CA HIS A 202 3.58 13.73 13.81
C HIS A 202 3.36 12.30 14.34
N LEU A 203 2.18 12.02 14.91
CA LEU A 203 1.80 10.68 15.37
C LEU A 203 1.84 9.67 14.22
N LEU A 204 1.29 10.02 13.06
CA LEU A 204 1.33 9.20 11.86
C LEU A 204 2.78 8.88 11.45
N GLY A 205 3.64 9.89 11.39
CA GLY A 205 5.05 9.73 11.05
C GLY A 205 5.79 8.84 12.05
N MET A 206 5.50 8.96 13.34
CA MET A 206 6.07 8.11 14.39
C MET A 206 5.57 6.66 14.29
N VAL A 207 4.27 6.43 14.07
CA VAL A 207 3.68 5.10 13.90
C VAL A 207 4.26 4.41 12.66
N LEU A 208 4.38 5.12 11.54
CA LEU A 208 4.95 4.58 10.31
C LEU A 208 6.44 4.24 10.46
N ARG A 209 7.22 5.08 11.16
CA ARG A 209 8.64 4.81 11.45
C ARG A 209 8.84 3.64 12.39
N SER A 210 7.98 3.49 13.39
CA SER A 210 8.02 2.37 14.35
C SER A 210 7.50 1.06 13.75
N ASN A 211 6.75 1.11 12.64
CA ASN A 211 6.18 -0.06 11.97
C ASN A 211 6.64 -0.15 10.50
N PRO A 212 7.94 -0.48 10.25
CA PRO A 212 8.49 -0.53 8.89
C PRO A 212 7.76 -1.47 7.93
N PRO A 213 7.24 -2.66 8.34
CA PRO A 213 6.47 -3.52 7.43
C PRO A 213 5.18 -2.87 6.92
N LEU A 214 4.48 -2.13 7.78
CA LEU A 214 3.23 -1.43 7.45
C LEU A 214 3.50 -0.27 6.49
N LEU A 215 4.56 0.49 6.75
CA LEU A 215 5.01 1.56 5.87
C LEU A 215 5.35 1.03 4.46
N LEU A 216 6.09 -0.08 4.39
CA LEU A 216 6.47 -0.67 3.10
C LEU A 216 5.28 -1.19 2.30
N ASP A 217 4.32 -1.85 2.96
CA ASP A 217 3.11 -2.32 2.28
C ASP A 217 2.24 -1.16 1.81
N LEU A 218 2.06 -0.13 2.64
CA LEU A 218 1.34 1.10 2.28
C LEU A 218 1.97 1.79 1.06
N LEU A 219 3.30 2.03 1.10
CA LEU A 219 4.01 2.69 0.00
C LEU A 219 3.89 1.88 -1.29
N LYS A 220 4.06 0.56 -1.20
CA LYS A 220 3.92 -0.34 -2.34
C LYS A 220 2.51 -0.28 -2.93
N ASN A 221 1.48 -0.41 -2.10
CA ASN A 221 0.08 -0.39 -2.54
C ASN A 221 -0.29 0.99 -3.12
N ALA A 222 0.22 2.07 -2.53
CA ALA A 222 0.02 3.44 -3.01
C ALA A 222 0.67 3.67 -4.39
N CYS A 223 1.91 3.18 -4.60
CA CYS A 223 2.52 3.22 -5.92
C CYS A 223 1.77 2.35 -6.93
N ASP A 224 1.37 1.14 -6.54
CA ASP A 224 0.72 0.20 -7.44
C ASP A 224 -0.69 0.66 -7.88
N VAL A 225 -1.39 1.49 -7.10
CA VAL A 225 -2.77 1.95 -7.41
C VAL A 225 -2.86 2.73 -8.72
N PHE A 226 -1.80 3.48 -9.08
CA PHE A 226 -1.77 4.26 -10.30
C PHE A 226 -1.72 3.39 -11.56
N ILE A 227 -1.23 2.15 -11.46
CA ILE A 227 -1.09 1.24 -12.59
C ILE A 227 -2.47 0.85 -13.17
N PRO A 228 -3.42 0.26 -12.41
CA PRO A 228 -4.74 -0.03 -12.94
C PRO A 228 -5.57 1.23 -13.18
N LEU A 229 -5.37 2.33 -12.42
CA LEU A 229 -6.11 3.58 -12.66
C LEU A 229 -5.83 4.16 -14.05
N ASP A 230 -4.55 4.17 -14.46
CA ASP A 230 -4.14 4.62 -15.79
C ASP A 230 -4.65 3.65 -16.87
N ARG A 231 -4.50 2.34 -16.66
CA ARG A 231 -4.93 1.30 -17.61
C ARG A 231 -6.44 1.21 -17.82
N LEU A 232 -7.22 1.60 -16.82
CA LEU A 232 -8.69 1.68 -16.92
C LEU A 232 -9.15 3.03 -17.46
N GLY A 233 -8.26 3.99 -17.69
CA GLY A 233 -8.60 5.34 -18.14
C GLY A 233 -9.30 6.19 -17.08
N ILE A 234 -9.28 5.78 -15.82
CA ILE A 234 -9.93 6.52 -14.71
C ILE A 234 -9.08 7.74 -14.34
N TYR A 235 -7.75 7.57 -14.30
CA TYR A 235 -6.82 8.65 -14.00
C TYR A 235 -5.55 8.50 -14.87
N PRO A 236 -5.51 9.17 -16.05
CA PRO A 236 -4.39 9.05 -16.98
C PRO A 236 -3.18 9.83 -16.46
N THR A 237 -2.21 9.11 -15.92
CA THR A 237 -0.95 9.68 -15.38
C THR A 237 0.19 9.63 -16.39
N GLY A 238 0.06 8.75 -17.39
CA GLY A 238 1.04 8.59 -18.45
C GLY A 238 2.07 7.49 -18.18
N GLN A 239 2.63 6.96 -19.26
CA GLN A 239 3.49 5.77 -19.21
C GLN A 239 4.76 5.95 -18.36
N GLY A 240 5.35 7.15 -18.35
CA GLY A 240 6.53 7.44 -17.54
C GLY A 240 6.26 7.34 -16.04
N PHE A 241 5.15 7.92 -15.57
CA PHE A 241 4.76 7.87 -14.16
C PHE A 241 4.39 6.46 -13.72
N VAL A 242 3.58 5.76 -14.51
CA VAL A 242 3.24 4.34 -14.26
C VAL A 242 4.50 3.47 -14.23
N GLY A 243 5.45 3.69 -15.13
CA GLY A 243 6.75 3.02 -15.14
C GLY A 243 7.54 3.27 -13.85
N ALA A 244 7.63 4.52 -13.40
CA ALA A 244 8.32 4.87 -12.16
C ALA A 244 7.66 4.25 -10.92
N CYS A 245 6.33 4.35 -10.80
CA CYS A 245 5.57 3.75 -9.69
C CYS A 245 5.70 2.22 -9.68
N GLY A 246 5.57 1.58 -10.84
CA GLY A 246 5.71 0.14 -10.98
C GLY A 246 7.12 -0.35 -10.68
N LEU A 247 8.16 0.43 -11.03
CA LEU A 247 9.54 0.11 -10.68
C LEU A 247 9.77 0.27 -9.17
N ALA A 248 9.34 1.39 -8.58
CA ALA A 248 9.47 1.64 -7.15
C ALA A 248 8.80 0.55 -6.31
N SER A 249 7.55 0.19 -6.60
CA SER A 249 6.82 -0.86 -5.89
C SER A 249 7.47 -2.25 -6.04
N SER A 250 8.18 -2.48 -7.15
CA SER A 250 8.93 -3.72 -7.40
C SER A 250 10.20 -3.78 -6.57
N VAL A 251 10.95 -2.67 -6.49
CA VAL A 251 12.14 -2.57 -5.63
C VAL A 251 11.76 -2.77 -4.17
N LEU A 252 10.69 -2.13 -3.70
CA LEU A 252 10.15 -2.34 -2.35
C LEU A 252 9.77 -3.82 -2.14
N SER A 253 9.13 -4.46 -3.13
CA SER A 253 8.78 -5.88 -3.05
C SER A 253 10.03 -6.79 -2.97
N ILE A 254 11.07 -6.51 -3.76
CA ILE A 254 12.33 -7.26 -3.70
C ILE A 254 12.97 -7.10 -2.33
N LEU A 255 13.01 -5.88 -1.79
CA LEU A 255 13.55 -5.58 -0.48
C LEU A 255 12.84 -6.38 0.62
N THR A 256 11.51 -6.48 0.58
CA THR A 256 10.74 -7.29 1.57
C THR A 256 10.99 -8.79 1.47
N ILE A 257 11.44 -9.30 0.32
CA ILE A 257 11.80 -10.71 0.15
C ILE A 257 13.22 -10.96 0.67
N VAL A 258 14.15 -10.05 0.37
CA VAL A 258 15.54 -10.13 0.85
C VAL A 258 15.63 -9.96 2.37
N HIS A 259 14.72 -9.16 2.94
CA HIS A 259 14.64 -8.89 4.38
C HIS A 259 13.27 -9.34 4.93
N PRO A 260 13.12 -10.61 5.34
CA PRO A 260 11.84 -11.16 5.78
C PRO A 260 11.24 -10.45 7.00
N TRP A 261 12.06 -9.78 7.83
CA TRP A 261 11.59 -8.97 8.97
C TRP A 261 10.81 -7.72 8.53
N LEU A 262 10.91 -7.32 7.27
CA LEU A 262 10.15 -6.23 6.67
C LEU A 262 8.80 -6.69 6.11
N LYS A 263 8.51 -7.99 6.12
CA LYS A 263 7.26 -8.52 5.58
C LYS A 263 6.13 -8.36 6.59
N LEU A 264 5.10 -7.60 6.22
CA LEU A 264 3.92 -7.43 7.04
C LEU A 264 3.16 -8.76 7.15
N LYS A 265 2.88 -9.17 8.38
CA LYS A 265 2.06 -10.35 8.68
C LYS A 265 0.70 -9.85 9.16
N PRO A 266 -0.41 -10.35 8.58
CA PRO A 266 -1.76 -10.06 9.06
C PRO A 266 -2.02 -10.70 10.42
#